data_AF-A0A1S1N596-F1
#
_entry.id   AF-A0A1S1N596-F1
#
_cell.length_a   1.000
_cell.length_b   1.000
_cell.length_c   1.000
_cell.angle_alpha   90.00
_cell.angle_beta   90.00
_cell.angle_gamma   90.00
#
_symmetry.space_group_name_H-M   'P 1'
#
loop_
_entity.id
_entity.type
_entity.pdbx_description
1 polymer ?
#
loop_
_entity_poly.entity_id
_entity_poly.type
_entity_poly.pdbx_seq_one_letter_code
_entity_poly.pdbx_strand_id
1 'polypeptide(L)'
;MKYEGSIAATLLIAGMSTSFVANARICAKPSIVQDGCTFPVVGVITDAAKPFKDLWRNQCNKHDVNYQTLGKSKQASDSEFYADMRARCDSKFNKYLMYSLNRTCRTAASGVYNILKKVDSSKYYLPNQRKIENVTQSYVNSINADQCDMTPEYAGVYDPSLLSYINTTFYSIARRQPTAYERFELLSFYDPDTPLSAWQSAVRSQSTQMARLSGPKAVARSESSRNQYVKSASSSTGSNLRYEWDLNYGQQSGVKYTKSFMTRYNETKTIYGSLKVTDSNGRSDLLIINDRFTTTGECAPSPKLECY
;
A
#
# COMPACT_ATOMS: atom_id res chain seq x y z
N MET A 1 -45.16 -57.57 -31.12
CA MET A 1 -45.20 -56.51 -32.17
C MET A 1 -46.21 -55.48 -31.68
N LYS A 2 -45.94 -54.21 -31.38
CA LYS A 2 -44.85 -53.28 -31.69
C LYS A 2 -44.60 -52.38 -30.46
N TYR A 3 -43.36 -51.89 -30.38
CA TYR A 3 -42.86 -50.87 -29.45
C TYR A 3 -43.49 -49.49 -29.72
N GLU A 4 -43.49 -48.63 -28.69
CA GLU A 4 -43.18 -47.18 -28.68
C GLU A 4 -43.80 -46.59 -27.38
N GLY A 5 -43.14 -45.83 -26.51
CA GLY A 5 -41.81 -45.21 -26.49
C GLY A 5 -41.88 -44.09 -25.43
N SER A 6 -41.48 -44.37 -24.19
CA SER A 6 -41.43 -43.35 -23.13
C SER A 6 -40.22 -42.45 -23.32
N ILE A 7 -40.45 -41.18 -23.63
CA ILE A 7 -39.41 -40.14 -23.68
C ILE A 7 -39.24 -39.59 -22.26
N ALA A 8 -38.19 -40.01 -21.58
CA ALA A 8 -37.72 -39.38 -20.35
C ALA A 8 -37.01 -38.06 -20.72
N ALA A 9 -37.63 -36.93 -20.38
CA ALA A 9 -37.02 -35.62 -20.49
C ALA A 9 -36.03 -35.41 -19.33
N THR A 10 -34.75 -35.69 -19.57
CA THR A 10 -33.66 -35.35 -18.65
C THR A 10 -33.46 -33.84 -18.66
N LEU A 11 -33.93 -33.15 -17.61
CA LEU A 11 -33.65 -31.73 -17.38
C LEU A 11 -32.16 -31.59 -16.96
N LEU A 12 -31.30 -31.31 -17.94
CA LEU A 12 -29.93 -30.84 -17.70
C LEU A 12 -29.99 -29.41 -17.18
N ILE A 13 -30.04 -29.25 -15.85
CA ILE A 13 -29.74 -27.96 -15.21
C ILE A 13 -28.25 -27.73 -15.39
N ALA A 14 -27.89 -27.05 -16.47
CA ALA A 14 -26.55 -26.47 -16.63
C ALA A 14 -26.38 -25.43 -15.52
N GLY A 15 -25.74 -25.84 -14.43
CA GLY A 15 -25.28 -24.95 -13.38
C GLY A 15 -24.29 -23.96 -13.99
N MET A 16 -24.77 -22.79 -14.39
CA MET A 16 -23.94 -21.64 -14.64
C MET A 16 -23.32 -21.24 -13.30
N SER A 17 -22.16 -21.80 -12.99
CA SER A 17 -21.27 -21.30 -11.95
C SER A 17 -20.74 -19.94 -12.41
N THR A 18 -21.55 -18.90 -12.22
CA THR A 18 -21.09 -17.52 -12.24
C THR A 18 -20.00 -17.41 -11.19
N SER A 19 -18.75 -17.51 -11.65
CA SER A 19 -17.57 -17.27 -10.84
C SER A 19 -17.55 -15.76 -10.58
N PHE A 20 -18.37 -15.31 -9.63
CA PHE A 20 -18.20 -14.00 -9.04
C PHE A 20 -16.79 -13.98 -8.49
N VAL A 21 -15.89 -13.26 -9.16
CA VAL A 21 -14.60 -12.92 -8.59
C VAL A 21 -14.95 -12.04 -7.40
N ALA A 22 -15.05 -12.66 -6.22
CA ALA A 22 -15.21 -11.95 -4.98
C ALA A 22 -13.96 -11.09 -4.83
N ASN A 23 -14.05 -9.82 -5.19
CA ASN A 23 -12.96 -8.89 -4.94
C ASN A 23 -12.88 -8.69 -3.42
N ALA A 24 -11.71 -8.92 -2.85
CA ALA A 24 -11.49 -8.62 -1.44
C ALA A 24 -11.87 -7.16 -1.16
N ARG A 25 -12.50 -6.88 -0.02
CA ARG A 25 -12.93 -5.53 0.38
C ARG A 25 -11.75 -4.63 0.77
N ILE A 26 -10.70 -4.53 -0.03
CA ILE A 26 -9.57 -3.63 0.24
C ILE A 26 -9.86 -2.23 -0.28
N CYS A 27 -9.62 -1.18 0.53
CA CYS A 27 -9.84 0.19 0.06
C CYS A 27 -8.92 0.50 -1.13
N ALA A 28 -9.45 1.20 -2.14
CA ALA A 28 -8.66 1.63 -3.29
C ALA A 28 -7.55 2.59 -2.83
N LYS A 29 -6.31 2.36 -3.29
CA LYS A 29 -5.19 3.28 -3.01
C LYS A 29 -5.45 4.66 -3.62
N PRO A 30 -4.94 5.73 -3.01
CA PRO A 30 -5.10 7.06 -3.55
C PRO A 30 -4.34 7.17 -4.87
N SER A 31 -4.96 7.85 -5.84
CA SER A 31 -4.28 8.16 -7.09
C SER A 31 -3.28 9.29 -6.85
N ILE A 32 -2.00 8.95 -6.87
CA ILE A 32 -0.91 9.93 -6.75
C ILE A 32 -0.71 10.61 -8.10
N VAL A 33 -0.79 11.93 -8.12
CA VAL A 33 -0.60 12.71 -9.35
C VAL A 33 0.90 12.82 -9.63
N GLN A 34 1.30 12.52 -10.85
CA GLN A 34 2.67 12.69 -11.34
C GLN A 34 2.59 13.41 -12.67
N ASP A 35 2.89 14.70 -12.68
CA ASP A 35 2.84 15.54 -13.88
C ASP A 35 4.25 15.82 -14.44
N GLY A 36 5.29 15.31 -13.77
CA GLY A 36 6.66 15.39 -14.23
C GLY A 36 7.23 16.78 -14.01
N CYS A 37 8.09 17.25 -14.93
CA CYS A 37 8.85 18.49 -14.69
C CYS A 37 8.08 19.76 -15.09
N THR A 38 6.92 19.97 -14.47
CA THR A 38 6.06 21.18 -14.57
C THR A 38 6.62 22.29 -13.68
N PHE A 39 7.85 22.72 -13.94
CA PHE A 39 8.48 23.76 -13.12
C PHE A 39 7.61 25.03 -13.10
N PRO A 40 7.40 25.65 -11.91
CA PRO A 40 6.74 26.94 -11.83
C PRO A 40 7.53 27.94 -12.67
N VAL A 41 6.86 28.60 -13.63
CA VAL A 41 7.50 29.51 -14.58
C VAL A 41 7.95 30.76 -13.83
N VAL A 42 9.15 30.73 -13.26
CA VAL A 42 9.74 31.86 -12.54
C VAL A 42 11.15 32.13 -13.09
N GLY A 43 11.22 33.01 -14.09
CA GLY A 43 12.46 33.60 -14.60
C GLY A 43 13.40 32.67 -15.42
N VAL A 44 14.58 33.22 -15.76
CA VAL A 44 15.61 32.70 -16.68
C VAL A 44 16.13 31.29 -16.33
N ILE A 45 16.06 30.90 -15.05
CA ILE A 45 16.54 29.59 -14.58
C ILE A 45 15.63 28.44 -15.04
N THR A 46 14.34 28.71 -15.26
CA THR A 46 13.44 27.70 -15.86
C THR A 46 13.79 27.40 -17.31
N ASP A 47 14.33 28.37 -18.06
CA ASP A 47 14.78 28.17 -19.44
C ASP A 47 16.04 27.29 -19.50
N ALA A 48 16.98 27.45 -18.57
CA ALA A 48 18.16 26.59 -18.47
C ALA A 48 17.82 25.13 -18.10
N ALA A 49 16.69 24.90 -17.44
CA ALA A 49 16.19 23.57 -17.08
C ALA A 49 15.34 22.90 -18.17
N LYS A 50 14.77 23.67 -19.11
CA LYS A 50 13.93 23.14 -20.21
C LYS A 50 14.58 21.98 -20.98
N PRO A 51 15.86 22.04 -21.38
CA PRO A 51 16.50 20.95 -22.14
C PRO A 51 16.60 19.62 -21.38
N PHE A 52 16.48 19.65 -20.04
CA PHE A 52 16.65 18.48 -19.19
C PHE A 52 15.34 17.92 -18.63
N LYS A 53 14.18 18.47 -19.02
CA LYS A 53 12.86 18.02 -18.52
C LYS A 53 12.63 16.52 -18.75
N ASP A 54 12.88 16.05 -19.96
CA ASP A 54 12.69 14.62 -20.28
C ASP A 54 13.72 13.74 -19.55
N LEU A 55 14.94 14.25 -19.35
CA LEU A 55 15.98 13.55 -18.62
C LEU A 55 15.60 13.34 -17.15
N TRP A 56 14.94 14.33 -16.54
CA TRP A 56 14.58 14.37 -15.12
C TRP A 56 13.15 13.92 -14.82
N ARG A 57 12.36 13.49 -15.82
CA ARG A 57 10.94 13.14 -15.64
C ARG A 57 10.70 12.20 -14.46
N ASN A 58 11.52 11.17 -14.30
CA ASN A 58 11.39 10.22 -13.19
C ASN A 58 11.70 10.86 -11.83
N GLN A 59 12.66 11.79 -11.79
CA GLN A 59 13.02 12.52 -10.57
C GLN A 59 11.91 13.50 -10.17
N CYS A 60 11.30 14.17 -11.15
CA CYS A 60 10.15 15.03 -10.92
C CYS A 60 8.95 14.21 -10.41
N ASN A 61 8.61 13.09 -11.07
CA ASN A 61 7.54 12.19 -10.59
C ASN A 61 7.75 11.69 -9.16
N LYS A 62 9.02 11.47 -8.75
CA LYS A 62 9.35 11.08 -7.37
C LYS A 62 9.19 12.26 -6.40
N HIS A 63 9.51 13.48 -6.82
CA HIS A 63 9.27 14.69 -6.04
C HIS A 63 7.77 14.98 -5.87
N ASP A 64 6.97 14.76 -6.91
CA ASP A 64 5.50 14.88 -6.85
C ASP A 64 4.91 13.91 -5.82
N VAL A 65 5.39 12.66 -5.81
CA VAL A 65 5.02 11.65 -4.81
C VAL A 65 5.41 12.14 -3.41
N ASN A 66 6.63 12.65 -3.23
CA ASN A 66 7.09 13.16 -1.94
C ASN A 66 6.21 14.30 -1.42
N TYR A 67 5.77 15.22 -2.28
CA TYR A 67 4.83 16.29 -1.93
C TYR A 67 3.43 15.78 -1.56
N GLN A 68 3.11 14.54 -1.92
CA GLN A 68 1.88 13.84 -1.59
C GLN A 68 2.10 12.75 -0.50
N THR A 69 3.27 12.69 0.13
CA THR A 69 3.53 11.82 1.28
C THR A 69 3.36 12.60 2.57
N LEU A 70 2.35 12.28 3.37
CA LEU A 70 2.09 12.90 4.67
C LEU A 70 3.26 12.66 5.62
N GLY A 71 3.71 13.72 6.30
CA GLY A 71 4.87 13.66 7.21
C GLY A 71 6.20 14.01 6.54
N LYS A 72 6.27 13.99 5.21
CA LYS A 72 7.51 14.28 4.49
C LYS A 72 7.64 15.78 4.26
N SER A 73 8.64 16.41 4.88
CA SER A 73 8.80 17.87 4.79
C SER A 73 9.15 18.34 3.37
N LYS A 74 8.72 19.56 3.03
CA LYS A 74 9.10 20.24 1.79
C LYS A 74 10.62 20.28 1.62
N GLN A 75 11.36 20.65 2.67
CA GLN A 75 12.81 20.75 2.62
C GLN A 75 13.47 19.40 2.31
N ALA A 76 13.02 18.31 2.94
CA ALA A 76 13.54 16.97 2.68
C ALA A 76 13.25 16.55 1.24
N SER A 77 12.03 16.79 0.77
CA SER A 77 11.59 16.51 -0.61
C SER A 77 12.42 17.25 -1.65
N ASP A 78 12.58 18.57 -1.48
CA ASP A 78 13.35 19.42 -2.40
C ASP A 78 14.83 19.03 -2.43
N SER A 79 15.40 18.69 -1.27
CA SER A 79 16.81 18.27 -1.15
C SER A 79 17.06 16.91 -1.81
N GLU A 80 16.14 15.96 -1.64
CA GLU A 80 16.20 14.66 -2.31
C GLU A 80 16.09 14.81 -3.83
N PHE A 81 15.13 15.61 -4.30
CA PHE A 81 14.97 15.88 -5.73
C PHE A 81 16.22 16.51 -6.35
N TYR A 82 16.85 17.45 -5.64
CA TYR A 82 18.12 18.03 -6.06
C TYR A 82 19.25 17.00 -6.20
N ALA A 83 19.40 16.12 -5.20
CA ALA A 83 20.38 15.05 -5.23
C ALA A 83 20.12 14.08 -6.40
N ASP A 84 18.86 13.70 -6.61
CA ASP A 84 18.45 12.79 -7.66
C ASP A 84 18.68 13.38 -9.07
N MET A 85 18.37 14.66 -9.29
CA MET A 85 18.65 15.33 -10.57
C MET A 85 20.16 15.34 -10.88
N ARG A 86 21.00 15.61 -9.88
CA ARG A 86 22.47 15.59 -10.05
C ARG A 86 23.00 14.20 -10.34
N ALA A 87 22.53 13.19 -9.60
CA ALA A 87 22.89 11.80 -9.85
C ALA A 87 22.49 11.38 -11.27
N ARG A 88 21.33 11.84 -11.75
CA ARG A 88 20.89 11.60 -13.12
C ARG A 88 21.79 12.27 -14.17
N CYS A 89 22.23 13.51 -13.92
CA CYS A 89 23.23 14.17 -14.78
C CYS A 89 24.53 13.37 -14.87
N ASP A 90 25.02 12.83 -13.75
CA ASP A 90 26.25 12.03 -13.69
C ASP A 90 26.11 10.68 -14.38
N SER A 91 24.93 10.06 -14.28
CA SER A 91 24.62 8.82 -14.97
C SER A 91 24.49 8.99 -16.49
N LYS A 92 23.95 10.13 -16.95
CA LYS A 92 23.70 10.36 -18.38
C LYS A 92 24.88 10.96 -19.13
N PHE A 93 25.60 11.87 -18.50
CA PHE A 93 26.71 12.60 -19.11
C PHE A 93 28.00 12.24 -18.40
N ASN A 94 28.88 11.53 -19.10
CA ASN A 94 30.20 11.18 -18.58
C ASN A 94 30.95 12.46 -18.17
N LYS A 95 31.32 12.57 -16.89
CA LYS A 95 31.95 13.77 -16.33
C LYS A 95 33.27 14.18 -16.98
N TYR A 96 33.96 13.27 -17.66
CA TYR A 96 35.24 13.53 -18.33
C TYR A 96 35.06 13.78 -19.83
N LEU A 97 34.27 12.95 -20.50
CA LEU A 97 34.08 13.02 -21.95
C LEU A 97 33.01 14.05 -22.37
N MET A 98 32.04 14.33 -21.51
CA MET A 98 30.93 15.25 -21.74
C MET A 98 30.87 16.32 -20.65
N TYR A 99 32.04 16.83 -20.23
CA TYR A 99 32.20 17.75 -19.10
C TYR A 99 31.25 18.96 -19.18
N SER A 100 31.18 19.64 -20.33
CA SER A 100 30.33 20.83 -20.50
C SER A 100 28.84 20.53 -20.34
N LEU A 101 28.36 19.40 -20.88
CA LEU A 101 26.97 18.98 -20.76
C LEU A 101 26.63 18.52 -19.33
N ASN A 102 27.51 17.75 -18.69
CA ASN A 102 27.36 17.35 -17.29
C ASN A 102 27.30 18.60 -16.38
N ARG A 103 28.24 19.54 -16.54
CA ARG A 103 28.28 20.79 -15.77
C ARG A 103 27.01 21.60 -15.96
N THR A 104 26.57 21.80 -17.21
CA THR A 104 25.34 22.55 -17.51
C THR A 104 24.11 21.89 -16.88
N CYS A 105 23.98 20.56 -16.98
CA CYS A 105 22.91 19.80 -16.35
C CYS A 105 22.88 19.99 -14.82
N ARG A 106 24.04 19.88 -14.15
CA ARG A 106 24.15 20.06 -12.70
C ARG A 106 23.84 21.48 -12.26
N THR A 107 24.28 22.48 -13.02
CA THR A 107 23.95 23.90 -12.76
C THR A 107 22.45 24.13 -12.88
N ALA A 108 21.80 23.57 -13.90
CA ALA A 108 20.36 23.67 -14.06
C ALA A 108 19.61 22.99 -12.88
N ALA A 109 20.06 21.82 -12.42
CA ALA A 109 19.51 21.16 -11.23
C ALA A 109 19.63 22.03 -9.96
N SER A 110 20.77 22.69 -9.75
CA SER A 110 20.95 23.66 -8.66
C SER A 110 20.02 24.86 -8.79
N GLY A 111 19.80 25.34 -10.01
CA GLY A 111 18.85 26.41 -10.31
C GLY A 111 17.41 26.05 -9.92
N VAL A 112 16.95 24.87 -10.34
CA VAL A 112 15.62 24.35 -9.98
C VAL A 112 15.46 24.24 -8.46
N TYR A 113 16.43 23.65 -7.76
CA TYR A 113 16.39 23.53 -6.30
C TYR A 113 16.32 24.89 -5.60
N ASN A 114 17.10 25.87 -6.07
CA ASN A 114 17.09 27.22 -5.51
C ASN A 114 15.75 27.95 -5.72
N ILE A 115 15.07 27.70 -6.85
CA ILE A 115 13.69 28.20 -7.06
C ILE A 115 12.76 27.52 -6.06
N LEU A 116 12.73 26.19 -6.03
CA LEU A 116 11.82 25.43 -5.16
C LEU A 116 11.97 25.84 -3.70
N LYS A 117 13.20 25.99 -3.21
CA LYS A 117 13.47 26.44 -1.83
C LYS A 117 12.84 27.81 -1.50
N LYS A 118 12.74 28.71 -2.48
CA LYS A 118 12.13 30.05 -2.32
C LYS A 118 10.62 30.06 -2.52
N VAL A 119 10.07 29.06 -3.23
CA VAL A 119 8.63 28.94 -3.41
C VAL A 119 7.98 28.65 -2.06
N ASP A 120 6.99 29.48 -1.72
CA ASP A 120 6.23 29.34 -0.49
C ASP A 120 5.48 28.00 -0.44
N SER A 121 5.48 27.37 0.73
CA SER A 121 4.85 26.06 0.95
C SER A 121 3.36 26.04 0.62
N SER A 122 2.65 27.17 0.73
CA SER A 122 1.23 27.30 0.40
C SER A 122 0.90 27.12 -1.08
N LYS A 123 1.88 27.21 -1.98
CA LYS A 123 1.63 27.18 -3.43
C LYS A 123 1.41 25.78 -3.98
N TYR A 124 2.27 24.83 -3.60
CA TYR A 124 2.26 23.47 -4.16
C TYR A 124 2.34 22.39 -3.09
N TYR A 125 3.21 22.58 -2.09
CA TYR A 125 3.45 21.56 -1.07
C TYR A 125 2.23 21.35 -0.15
N LEU A 126 1.78 22.39 0.57
CA LEU A 126 0.65 22.27 1.51
C LEU A 126 -0.66 21.85 0.83
N PRO A 127 -1.05 22.39 -0.34
CA PRO A 127 -2.24 21.91 -1.04
C PRO A 127 -2.21 20.41 -1.37
N ASN A 128 -1.05 19.89 -1.80
CA ASN A 128 -0.89 18.47 -2.08
C ASN A 128 -0.92 17.61 -0.81
N GLN A 129 -0.33 18.08 0.29
CA GLN A 129 -0.43 17.41 1.60
C GLN A 129 -1.89 17.35 2.07
N ARG A 130 -2.61 18.48 2.08
CA ARG A 130 -4.02 18.54 2.50
C ARG A 130 -4.94 17.69 1.62
N LYS A 131 -4.67 17.61 0.31
CA LYS A 131 -5.43 16.71 -0.58
C LYS A 131 -5.32 15.26 -0.11
N ILE A 132 -4.12 14.83 0.25
CA ILE A 132 -3.87 13.45 0.71
C ILE A 132 -4.45 13.24 2.12
N GLU A 133 -4.30 14.21 3.01
CA GLU A 133 -4.94 14.21 4.34
C GLU A 133 -6.45 13.97 4.23
N ASN A 134 -7.16 14.74 3.39
CA ASN A 134 -8.60 14.57 3.16
C ASN A 134 -8.97 13.16 2.63
N VAL A 135 -8.15 12.62 1.72
CA VAL A 135 -8.36 11.26 1.22
C VAL A 135 -8.14 10.23 2.33
N THR A 136 -7.12 10.41 3.16
CA THR A 136 -6.88 9.50 4.28
C THR A 136 -7.97 9.57 5.35
N GLN A 137 -8.52 10.74 5.64
CA GLN A 137 -9.66 10.89 6.54
C GLN A 137 -10.89 10.15 6.00
N SER A 138 -11.09 10.16 4.68
CA SER A 138 -12.16 9.39 4.03
C SER A 138 -11.96 7.87 4.20
N TYR A 139 -10.71 7.38 4.14
CA TYR A 139 -10.42 5.97 4.43
C TYR A 139 -10.74 5.60 5.87
N VAL A 140 -10.36 6.43 6.85
CA VAL A 140 -10.69 6.18 8.25
C VAL A 140 -12.20 6.04 8.43
N ASN A 141 -12.99 6.90 7.79
CA ASN A 141 -14.45 6.80 7.82
C ASN A 141 -14.97 5.50 7.18
N SER A 142 -14.47 5.11 6.00
CA SER A 142 -14.88 3.87 5.33
C SER A 142 -14.47 2.61 6.11
N ILE A 143 -13.29 2.62 6.73
CA ILE A 143 -12.79 1.53 7.59
C ILE A 143 -13.67 1.39 8.84
N ASN A 144 -13.96 2.51 9.50
CA ASN A 144 -14.82 2.54 10.69
C ASN A 144 -16.27 2.12 10.38
N ALA A 145 -16.73 2.34 9.14
CA ALA A 145 -18.02 1.91 8.65
C ALA A 145 -18.03 0.46 8.08
N ASP A 146 -16.92 -0.29 8.22
CA ASP A 146 -16.74 -1.66 7.71
C ASP A 146 -16.99 -1.80 6.19
N GLN A 147 -16.78 -0.72 5.42
CA GLN A 147 -16.96 -0.70 3.97
C GLN A 147 -15.76 -1.27 3.23
N CYS A 148 -14.56 -1.08 3.78
CA CYS A 148 -13.32 -1.62 3.23
C CYS A 148 -12.24 -1.72 4.29
N ASP A 149 -11.23 -2.52 4.00
CA ASP A 149 -10.08 -2.86 4.81
C ASP A 149 -8.82 -2.20 4.24
N MET A 150 -7.99 -1.63 5.11
CA MET A 150 -6.76 -0.94 4.74
C MET A 150 -5.85 -0.88 5.96
N THR A 151 -4.54 -0.88 5.76
CA THR A 151 -3.55 -0.54 6.79
C THR A 151 -2.79 0.72 6.39
N PRO A 152 -2.22 1.48 7.34
CA PRO A 152 -1.43 2.67 6.99
C PRO A 152 -0.26 2.37 6.04
N GLU A 153 0.39 1.21 6.16
CA GLU A 153 1.43 0.78 5.23
C GLU A 153 0.90 0.54 3.82
N TYR A 154 -0.24 -0.14 3.71
CA TYR A 154 -0.79 -0.47 2.40
C TYR A 154 -1.28 0.79 1.68
N ALA A 155 -1.78 1.79 2.42
CA ALA A 155 -2.19 3.08 1.87
C ALA A 155 -1.04 3.77 1.13
N GLY A 156 0.21 3.61 1.62
CA GLY A 156 1.42 4.03 0.91
C GLY A 156 1.58 5.56 0.80
N VAL A 157 0.87 6.32 1.64
CA VAL A 157 0.87 7.79 1.62
C VAL A 157 1.43 8.44 2.88
N TYR A 158 1.76 7.65 3.89
CA TYR A 158 2.41 8.15 5.10
C TYR A 158 3.92 7.95 5.01
N ASP A 159 4.68 8.95 5.47
CA ASP A 159 6.12 8.82 5.60
C ASP A 159 6.44 7.71 6.62
N PRO A 160 7.38 6.78 6.31
CA PRO A 160 7.74 5.70 7.23
C PRO A 160 8.18 6.17 8.61
N SER A 161 8.70 7.39 8.75
CA SER A 161 9.09 7.96 10.05
C SER A 161 7.88 8.23 10.95
N LEU A 162 6.71 8.62 10.42
CA LEU A 162 5.48 8.77 11.20
C LEU A 162 5.02 7.42 11.74
N LEU A 163 5.00 6.42 10.87
CA LEU A 163 4.62 5.05 11.23
C LEU A 163 5.57 4.46 12.27
N SER A 164 6.87 4.68 12.10
CA SER A 164 7.90 4.26 13.07
C SER A 164 7.73 4.97 14.41
N TYR A 165 7.45 6.27 14.42
CA TYR A 165 7.23 7.04 15.65
C TYR A 165 6.01 6.53 16.42
N ILE A 166 4.88 6.28 15.73
CA ILE A 166 3.70 5.67 16.36
C ILE A 166 4.04 4.32 16.97
N ASN A 167 4.64 3.41 16.18
CA ASN A 167 4.96 2.06 16.63
C ASN A 167 5.88 2.05 17.85
N THR A 168 6.94 2.87 17.83
CA THR A 168 7.91 2.96 18.93
C THR A 168 7.31 3.61 20.18
N THR A 169 6.56 4.71 20.02
CA THR A 169 5.92 5.41 21.13
C THR A 169 4.87 4.51 21.79
N PHE A 170 4.00 3.90 21.00
CA PHE A 170 2.95 3.03 21.50
C PHE A 170 3.55 1.80 22.20
N TYR A 171 4.57 1.16 21.61
CA TYR A 171 5.25 0.04 22.25
C TYR A 171 5.91 0.41 23.58
N SER A 172 6.50 1.61 23.68
CA SER A 172 7.13 2.06 24.93
C SER A 172 6.13 2.17 26.09
N ILE A 173 4.86 2.47 25.79
CA ILE A 173 3.79 2.68 26.76
C ILE A 173 2.99 1.40 27.00
N ALA A 174 2.50 0.77 25.93
CA ALA A 174 1.59 -0.37 25.96
C ALA A 174 2.29 -1.74 25.89
N ARG A 175 3.61 -1.77 25.66
CA ARG A 175 4.43 -3.00 25.52
C ARG A 175 3.97 -3.96 24.41
N ARG A 176 3.30 -3.43 23.39
CA ARG A 176 2.92 -4.13 22.15
C ARG A 176 2.89 -3.17 20.97
N GLN A 177 2.79 -3.71 19.76
CA GLN A 177 2.54 -2.89 18.59
C GLN A 177 1.07 -2.43 18.56
N PRO A 178 0.79 -1.21 18.06
CA PRO A 178 -0.58 -0.73 17.88
C PRO A 178 -1.27 -1.52 16.76
N THR A 179 -2.59 -1.67 16.85
CA THR A 179 -3.40 -2.26 15.78
C THR A 179 -3.46 -1.33 14.57
N ALA A 180 -3.91 -1.85 13.42
CA ALA A 180 -4.14 -1.02 12.24
C ALA A 180 -5.10 0.16 12.53
N TYR A 181 -6.15 -0.09 13.31
CA TYR A 181 -7.15 0.91 13.70
C TYR A 181 -6.56 1.97 14.63
N GLU A 182 -5.83 1.55 15.67
CA GLU A 182 -5.15 2.47 16.60
C GLU A 182 -4.16 3.36 15.86
N ARG A 183 -3.47 2.83 14.84
CA ARG A 183 -2.55 3.64 14.04
C ARG A 183 -3.27 4.66 13.18
N PHE A 184 -4.40 4.32 12.58
CA PHE A 184 -5.21 5.30 11.85
C PHE A 184 -5.72 6.41 12.76
N GLU A 185 -6.19 6.05 13.96
CA GLU A 185 -6.60 7.05 14.94
C GLU A 185 -5.42 7.96 15.31
N LEU A 186 -4.24 7.41 15.59
CA LEU A 186 -3.05 8.20 15.91
C LEU A 186 -2.54 9.05 14.72
N LEU A 187 -2.71 8.58 13.49
CA LEU A 187 -2.37 9.33 12.27
C LEU A 187 -3.38 10.46 12.00
N SER A 188 -4.64 10.32 12.45
CA SER A 188 -5.66 11.36 12.25
C SER A 188 -5.37 12.67 12.98
N PHE A 189 -4.47 12.66 13.98
CA PHE A 189 -3.97 13.88 14.62
C PHE A 189 -2.90 14.62 13.80
N TYR A 190 -2.40 14.03 12.71
CA TYR A 190 -1.37 14.67 11.90
C TYR A 190 -2.00 15.73 10.99
N ASP A 191 -1.58 16.97 11.17
CA ASP A 191 -1.98 18.11 10.35
C ASP A 191 -0.71 18.75 9.75
N PRO A 192 -0.60 18.88 8.41
CA PRO A 192 0.58 19.45 7.75
C PRO A 192 0.86 20.92 8.09
N ASP A 193 -0.13 21.66 8.63
CA ASP A 193 0.01 23.04 9.08
C ASP A 193 0.48 23.14 10.55
N THR A 194 0.50 22.02 11.28
CA THR A 194 0.95 21.98 12.67
C THR A 194 2.41 21.54 12.80
N PRO A 195 3.14 22.05 13.81
CA PRO A 195 4.48 21.54 14.11
C PRO A 195 4.45 20.04 14.42
N LEU A 196 5.41 19.29 13.88
CA LEU A 196 5.54 17.84 14.12
C LEU A 196 5.56 17.48 15.62
N SER A 197 6.13 18.36 16.47
CA SER A 197 6.17 18.18 17.93
C SER A 197 4.77 18.19 18.59
N ALA A 198 3.82 18.94 18.03
CA ALA A 198 2.44 18.96 18.52
C ALA A 198 1.76 17.62 18.23
N TRP A 199 1.90 17.10 17.01
CA TRP A 199 1.44 15.77 16.64
C TRP A 199 2.08 14.67 17.50
N GLN A 200 3.41 14.72 17.70
CA GLN A 200 4.12 13.77 18.57
C GLN A 200 3.57 13.76 20.00
N SER A 201 3.25 14.95 20.53
CA SER A 201 2.65 15.11 21.86
C SER A 201 1.24 14.51 21.93
N ALA A 202 0.42 14.72 20.89
CA ALA A 202 -0.90 14.12 20.77
C ALA A 202 -0.83 12.59 20.70
N VAL A 203 0.08 12.03 19.87
CA VAL A 203 0.30 10.58 19.77
C VAL A 203 0.68 9.99 21.12
N ARG A 204 1.59 10.61 21.86
CA ARG A 204 2.00 10.13 23.19
C ARG A 204 0.84 10.16 24.19
N SER A 205 0.07 11.24 24.21
CA SER A 205 -1.09 11.38 25.08
C SER A 205 -2.14 10.30 24.78
N GLN A 206 -2.53 10.17 23.50
CA GLN A 206 -3.55 9.22 23.09
C GLN A 206 -3.10 7.76 23.26
N SER A 207 -1.84 7.45 22.96
CA SER A 207 -1.27 6.11 23.21
C SER A 207 -1.37 5.70 24.68
N THR A 208 -1.26 6.65 25.62
CA THR A 208 -1.43 6.39 27.06
C THR A 208 -2.87 6.02 27.41
N GLN A 209 -3.85 6.66 26.76
CA GLN A 209 -5.26 6.34 26.94
C GLN A 209 -5.59 4.96 26.34
N MET A 210 -5.14 4.71 25.11
CA MET A 210 -5.34 3.45 24.38
C MET A 210 -4.66 2.25 25.03
N ALA A 211 -3.51 2.43 25.69
CA ALA A 211 -2.77 1.33 26.33
C ALA A 211 -3.64 0.55 27.35
N ARG A 212 -4.64 1.21 27.95
CA ARG A 212 -5.58 0.58 28.89
C ARG A 212 -6.66 -0.24 28.20
N LEU A 213 -6.91 0.01 26.93
CA LEU A 213 -7.97 -0.57 26.11
C LEU A 213 -7.40 -1.43 24.98
N SER A 214 -6.37 -2.22 25.30
CA SER A 214 -5.58 -2.98 24.33
C SER A 214 -6.35 -3.88 23.36
N GLY A 215 -6.32 -3.59 22.06
CA GLY A 215 -6.82 -4.50 21.01
C GLY A 215 -6.00 -5.78 20.79
N PRO A 216 -6.49 -6.72 19.95
CA PRO A 216 -5.77 -7.93 19.57
C PRO A 216 -4.58 -7.62 18.65
N LYS A 217 -3.77 -8.63 18.33
CA LYS A 217 -2.72 -8.56 17.30
C LYS A 217 -2.97 -9.62 16.25
N ALA A 218 -3.24 -9.21 15.02
CA ALA A 218 -3.40 -10.10 13.88
C ALA A 218 -2.04 -10.61 13.38
N VAL A 219 -1.91 -11.93 13.22
CA VAL A 219 -0.72 -12.57 12.65
C VAL A 219 -1.17 -13.70 11.75
N ALA A 220 -0.70 -13.73 10.50
CA ALA A 220 -0.94 -14.84 9.57
C ALA A 220 0.37 -15.51 9.16
N ARG A 221 0.43 -16.84 9.20
CA ARG A 221 1.59 -17.64 8.75
C ARG A 221 1.18 -18.59 7.65
N SER A 222 2.02 -18.72 6.63
CA SER A 222 1.81 -19.72 5.59
C SER A 222 2.05 -21.12 6.14
N GLU A 223 1.18 -22.06 5.78
CA GLU A 223 1.41 -23.47 5.99
C GLU A 223 1.74 -24.12 4.64
N SER A 224 2.75 -24.99 4.60
CA SER A 224 3.18 -25.64 3.36
C SER A 224 2.10 -26.57 2.84
N SER A 225 1.67 -26.35 1.59
CA SER A 225 0.82 -27.28 0.87
C SER A 225 1.06 -27.14 -0.63
N ARG A 226 1.01 -28.28 -1.34
CA ARG A 226 1.36 -28.37 -2.76
C ARG A 226 0.33 -27.69 -3.66
N ASN A 227 -0.95 -27.92 -3.35
CA ASN A 227 -2.10 -27.52 -4.17
C ASN A 227 -3.11 -26.67 -3.37
N GLN A 228 -2.80 -26.33 -2.12
CA GLN A 228 -3.66 -25.50 -1.31
C GLN A 228 -2.87 -24.30 -0.81
N TYR A 229 -3.46 -23.12 -0.93
CA TYR A 229 -3.00 -21.98 -0.18
C TYR A 229 -3.61 -22.05 1.21
N VAL A 230 -2.76 -22.22 2.22
CA VAL A 230 -3.17 -22.27 3.62
C VAL A 230 -2.46 -21.17 4.39
N LYS A 231 -3.26 -20.34 5.07
CA LYS A 231 -2.79 -19.34 6.03
C LYS A 231 -3.43 -19.59 7.37
N SER A 232 -2.61 -19.63 8.41
CA SER A 232 -3.06 -19.81 9.78
C SER A 232 -2.85 -18.54 10.59
N ALA A 233 -3.91 -18.12 11.27
CA ALA A 233 -3.93 -17.00 12.20
C ALA A 233 -3.72 -17.43 13.66
N SER A 234 -3.35 -18.69 13.91
CA SER A 234 -3.20 -19.25 15.27
C SER A 234 -2.14 -18.55 16.13
N SER A 235 -1.23 -17.81 15.49
CA SER A 235 -0.21 -17.00 16.17
C SER A 235 -0.69 -15.59 16.55
N SER A 236 -1.96 -15.26 16.28
CA SER A 236 -2.57 -14.00 16.71
C SER A 236 -2.73 -13.99 18.24
N THR A 237 -2.65 -12.82 18.86
CA THR A 237 -2.71 -12.68 20.32
C THR A 237 -3.88 -11.80 20.76
N GLY A 238 -4.53 -12.17 21.86
CA GLY A 238 -5.67 -11.47 22.46
C GLY A 238 -6.66 -12.47 23.05
N SER A 239 -7.74 -11.97 23.66
CA SER A 239 -8.74 -12.81 24.33
C SER A 239 -9.91 -13.16 23.40
N ASN A 240 -10.29 -14.45 23.33
CA ASN A 240 -11.49 -14.94 22.63
C ASN A 240 -11.61 -14.40 21.20
N LEU A 241 -10.59 -14.69 20.38
CA LEU A 241 -10.44 -14.11 19.05
C LEU A 241 -11.43 -14.70 18.04
N ARG A 242 -12.09 -13.84 17.29
CA ARG A 242 -12.81 -14.12 16.04
C ARG A 242 -11.94 -13.74 14.86
N TYR A 243 -12.00 -14.55 13.79
CA TYR A 243 -11.18 -14.39 12.60
C TYR A 243 -12.05 -14.32 11.36
N GLU A 244 -11.82 -13.31 10.54
CA GLU A 244 -12.51 -13.07 9.28
C GLU A 244 -11.46 -12.88 8.19
N TRP A 245 -11.43 -13.81 7.24
CA TRP A 245 -10.61 -13.73 6.05
C TRP A 245 -11.46 -13.23 4.90
N ASP A 246 -11.00 -12.19 4.22
CA ASP A 246 -11.63 -11.66 3.02
C ASP A 246 -10.59 -11.56 1.91
N LEU A 247 -10.45 -12.64 1.14
CA LEU A 247 -9.48 -12.73 0.06
C LEU A 247 -10.18 -12.73 -1.30
N ASN A 248 -9.43 -12.43 -2.35
CA ASN A 248 -9.88 -12.40 -3.74
C ASN A 248 -10.38 -13.74 -4.31
N TYR A 249 -10.39 -14.79 -3.47
CA TYR A 249 -10.87 -16.13 -3.77
C TYR A 249 -12.02 -16.59 -2.85
N GLY A 250 -12.57 -15.67 -2.05
CA GLY A 250 -13.70 -15.86 -1.17
C GLY A 250 -13.44 -15.47 0.28
N GLN A 251 -14.52 -15.41 1.04
CA GLN A 251 -14.50 -15.13 2.47
C GLN A 251 -14.52 -16.44 3.28
N GLN A 252 -13.79 -16.47 4.39
CA GLN A 252 -13.82 -17.59 5.34
C GLN A 252 -13.73 -17.07 6.76
N SER A 253 -14.43 -17.73 7.68
CA SER A 253 -14.28 -17.48 9.12
C SER A 253 -13.47 -18.60 9.77
N GLY A 254 -12.77 -18.25 10.85
CA GLY A 254 -11.99 -19.20 11.64
C GLY A 254 -10.48 -19.02 11.52
N VAL A 255 -9.75 -19.77 12.34
CA VAL A 255 -8.31 -19.59 12.56
C VAL A 255 -7.49 -19.80 11.29
N LYS A 256 -7.99 -20.59 10.33
CA LYS A 256 -7.28 -20.88 9.07
C LYS A 256 -8.10 -20.45 7.87
N TYR A 257 -7.42 -19.89 6.88
CA TYR A 257 -7.91 -19.79 5.51
C TYR A 257 -7.33 -20.92 4.69
N THR A 258 -8.17 -21.62 3.92
CA THR A 258 -7.74 -22.68 3.00
C THR A 258 -8.40 -22.50 1.64
N LYS A 259 -7.59 -22.42 0.58
CA LYS A 259 -8.07 -22.46 -0.80
C LYS A 259 -7.34 -23.52 -1.60
N SER A 260 -8.06 -24.54 -2.04
CA SER A 260 -7.55 -25.53 -2.98
C SER A 260 -7.55 -24.97 -4.40
N PHE A 261 -6.45 -25.22 -5.11
CA PHE A 261 -6.29 -24.93 -6.52
C PHE A 261 -5.89 -26.24 -7.20
N MET A 262 -6.77 -26.78 -8.02
CA MET A 262 -6.42 -27.92 -8.87
C MET A 262 -5.83 -27.38 -10.17
N THR A 263 -4.59 -27.76 -10.46
CA THR A 263 -3.90 -27.34 -11.68
C THR A 263 -3.18 -28.52 -12.32
N ARG A 264 -3.28 -28.62 -13.65
CA ARG A 264 -2.57 -29.65 -14.42
C ARG A 264 -1.06 -29.39 -14.46
N TYR A 265 -0.68 -28.11 -14.44
CA TYR A 265 0.69 -27.63 -14.50
C TYR A 265 0.96 -26.64 -13.35
N ASN A 266 2.23 -26.35 -13.10
CA ASN A 266 2.61 -25.33 -12.13
C ASN A 266 2.02 -23.98 -12.54
N GLU A 267 1.25 -23.37 -11.66
CA GLU A 267 0.63 -22.07 -11.91
C GLU A 267 0.83 -21.15 -10.70
N THR A 268 1.30 -19.92 -10.96
CA THR A 268 1.41 -18.88 -9.95
C THR A 268 0.12 -18.08 -9.88
N LYS A 269 -0.51 -18.07 -8.70
CA LYS A 269 -1.68 -17.27 -8.38
C LYS A 269 -1.26 -16.08 -7.50
N THR A 270 -1.86 -14.92 -7.75
CA THR A 270 -1.79 -13.79 -6.82
C THR A 270 -2.98 -13.87 -5.87
N ILE A 271 -2.70 -13.90 -4.58
CA ILE A 271 -3.70 -13.95 -3.51
C ILE A 271 -3.61 -12.64 -2.75
N TYR A 272 -4.71 -11.90 -2.73
CA TYR A 272 -4.76 -10.60 -2.09
C TYR A 272 -6.06 -10.43 -1.29
N GLY A 273 -5.98 -9.67 -0.20
CA GLY A 273 -7.13 -9.36 0.65
C GLY A 273 -6.71 -9.06 2.08
N SER A 274 -7.55 -9.40 3.05
CA SER A 274 -7.33 -9.08 4.46
C SER A 274 -7.63 -10.25 5.40
N LEU A 275 -7.01 -10.18 6.57
CA LEU A 275 -7.40 -10.89 7.78
C LEU A 275 -7.79 -9.84 8.82
N LYS A 276 -9.03 -9.92 9.32
CA LYS A 276 -9.52 -9.14 10.45
C LYS A 276 -9.62 -10.06 11.67
N VAL A 277 -9.01 -9.64 12.78
CA VAL A 277 -9.03 -10.37 14.05
C VAL A 277 -9.71 -9.49 15.09
N THR A 278 -10.77 -9.99 15.70
CA THR A 278 -11.59 -9.23 16.65
C THR A 278 -11.62 -9.95 17.99
N ASP A 279 -11.42 -9.22 19.09
CA ASP A 279 -11.49 -9.78 20.44
C ASP A 279 -12.91 -9.76 21.02
N SER A 280 -13.09 -10.32 22.22
CA SER A 280 -14.39 -10.33 22.92
C SER A 280 -14.94 -8.95 23.28
N ASN A 281 -14.10 -7.91 23.29
CA ASN A 281 -14.51 -6.54 23.59
C ASN A 281 -14.88 -5.76 22.32
N GLY A 282 -14.94 -6.44 21.16
CA GLY A 282 -15.27 -5.82 19.87
C GLY A 282 -14.13 -5.02 19.27
N ARG A 283 -12.90 -5.12 19.80
CA ARG A 283 -11.73 -4.42 19.25
C ARG A 283 -11.08 -5.29 18.19
N SER A 284 -10.63 -4.66 17.11
CA SER A 284 -10.11 -5.36 15.95
C SER A 284 -8.67 -4.95 15.62
N ASP A 285 -7.97 -5.87 14.96
CA ASP A 285 -6.75 -5.62 14.23
C ASP A 285 -6.88 -6.19 12.81
N LEU A 286 -6.10 -5.63 11.88
CA LEU A 286 -6.19 -5.94 10.46
C LEU A 286 -4.80 -6.22 9.89
N LEU A 287 -4.71 -7.27 9.08
CA LEU A 287 -3.52 -7.60 8.30
C LEU A 287 -3.88 -7.69 6.82
N ILE A 288 -3.18 -6.93 5.98
CA ILE A 288 -3.30 -7.06 4.52
C ILE A 288 -2.45 -8.26 4.05
N ILE A 289 -3.08 -9.13 3.27
CA ILE A 289 -2.45 -10.26 2.60
C ILE A 289 -2.22 -9.88 1.14
N ASN A 290 -0.99 -10.05 0.66
CA ASN A 290 -0.63 -9.88 -0.74
C ASN A 290 0.51 -10.84 -1.07
N ASP A 291 0.14 -12.06 -1.41
CA ASP A 291 1.06 -13.17 -1.59
C ASP A 291 1.04 -13.67 -3.03
N ARG A 292 2.15 -14.30 -3.43
CA ARG A 292 2.21 -15.15 -4.61
C ARG A 292 2.28 -16.59 -4.16
N PHE A 293 1.37 -17.40 -4.67
CA PHE A 293 1.31 -18.84 -4.38
C PHE A 293 1.46 -19.62 -5.67
N THR A 294 2.43 -20.52 -5.71
CA THR A 294 2.64 -21.41 -6.85
C THR A 294 2.09 -22.77 -6.53
N THR A 295 1.03 -23.15 -7.23
CA THR A 295 0.54 -24.53 -7.25
C THR A 295 1.53 -25.41 -7.96
N THR A 296 1.70 -26.64 -7.49
CA THR A 296 2.53 -27.62 -8.20
C THR A 296 1.62 -28.59 -8.93
N GLY A 297 1.60 -28.49 -10.26
CA GLY A 297 0.79 -29.37 -11.09
C GLY A 297 1.13 -30.84 -10.87
N GLU A 298 0.17 -31.70 -11.21
CA GLU A 298 0.35 -33.15 -11.17
C GLU A 298 1.13 -33.66 -12.39
N CYS A 299 1.32 -32.83 -13.42
CA CYS A 299 1.97 -33.20 -14.67
C CYS A 299 3.19 -32.32 -14.97
N ALA A 300 4.20 -32.91 -15.64
CA ALA A 300 5.29 -32.15 -16.23
C ALA A 300 4.79 -31.38 -17.47
N PRO A 301 5.28 -30.14 -17.73
CA PRO A 301 4.97 -29.41 -18.96
C PRO A 301 5.75 -30.03 -20.14
N SER A 302 5.32 -31.21 -20.57
CA SER A 302 5.88 -31.95 -21.70
C SER A 302 4.73 -32.47 -22.57
N PRO A 303 4.73 -32.22 -23.90
CA PRO A 303 3.71 -32.72 -24.81
C PRO A 303 3.65 -34.26 -24.91
N LYS A 304 4.63 -34.99 -24.36
CA LYS A 304 4.77 -36.45 -24.51
C LYS A 304 4.39 -37.28 -23.28
N LEU A 305 3.90 -36.65 -22.21
CA LEU A 305 3.40 -37.35 -21.03
C LEU A 305 1.96 -36.93 -20.80
N GLU A 306 1.03 -37.74 -21.32
CA GLU A 306 -0.37 -37.66 -20.93
C GLU A 306 -0.49 -37.95 -19.43
N CYS A 307 -1.33 -37.16 -18.76
CA CYS A 307 -1.67 -37.39 -17.37
C CYS A 307 -2.72 -38.50 -17.36
N TYR A 308 -2.40 -39.65 -16.78
CA TYR A 308 -3.37 -40.73 -16.52
C TYR A 308 -4.12 -40.45 -15.23
#